data_AF-A3TL89-F1
#
_entry.id   AF-A3TL89-F1
#
_cell.length_a   1.000
_cell.length_b   1.000
_cell.length_c   1.000
_cell.angle_alpha   90.00
_cell.angle_beta   90.00
_cell.angle_gamma   90.00
#
_symmetry.space_group_name_H-M   'P 1'
#
loop_
_entity.id
_entity.type
_entity.pdbx_description
1 polymer ?
#
loop_
_entity_poly.entity_id
_entity_poly.type
_entity_poly.pdbx_seq_one_letter_code
_entity_poly.pdbx_strand_id
1 'polypeptide(L)'
;MRAYDDGMPELPASVRIALWVTSAWTTGESLESAIESALPDIDAVGSGIHTLDLWHDLGERTVLVALPTSGDTTSLPRCQAEAREAAVEAEECLIAPGLGALLVPTLSTFGAPGATGPDTGTRLDWTAYDCDPVPTHRVEALDPRESIRMLTTTVLEMTDQLDALGGQPFDAVSAREAMPRPGAWALPDELPGQALRAITFAAAISTAAAAGLDGPQDGPDGWTQQRRLDLLRDLRRVAERALVDAANAGVAAVAHPRTSR
;
A
#
# COMPACT_ATOMS: atom_id res chain seq x y z
N MET A 1 12.69 8.07 26.69
CA MET A 1 11.68 9.05 26.26
C MET A 1 11.75 9.15 24.75
N ARG A 2 11.07 8.23 24.05
CA ARG A 2 10.94 8.25 22.59
C ARG A 2 9.68 9.06 22.32
N ALA A 3 9.82 10.20 21.64
CA ALA A 3 8.70 10.82 20.97
C ALA A 3 8.23 9.80 19.92
N TYR A 4 6.96 9.40 19.98
CA TYR A 4 6.28 8.85 18.81
C TYR A 4 6.31 9.98 17.78
N ASP A 5 7.06 9.76 16.70
CA ASP A 5 7.10 10.66 15.55
C ASP A 5 5.71 10.59 14.91
N ASP A 6 4.96 11.66 15.09
CA ASP A 6 3.65 11.89 14.51
C ASP A 6 3.86 12.18 13.00
N GLY A 7 3.42 11.25 12.14
CA GLY A 7 3.31 11.46 10.70
C GLY A 7 4.46 10.98 9.82
N MET A 8 4.81 9.69 9.85
CA MET A 8 5.40 9.06 8.65
C MET A 8 4.28 8.48 7.78
N PRO A 9 4.36 8.56 6.45
CA PRO A 9 3.55 7.72 5.59
C PRO A 9 3.97 6.26 5.76
N GLU A 10 3.16 5.54 6.50
CA GLU A 10 3.26 4.10 6.54
C GLU A 10 2.79 3.53 5.21
N LEU A 11 3.54 2.57 4.68
CA LEU A 11 3.01 1.73 3.61
C LEU A 11 1.69 1.12 4.08
N PRO A 12 0.68 0.99 3.20
CA PRO A 12 -0.56 0.29 3.53
C PRO A 12 -0.26 -1.06 4.19
N ALA A 13 -1.00 -1.39 5.25
CA ALA A 13 -0.74 -2.59 6.05
C ALA A 13 -0.78 -3.86 5.18
N SER A 14 -1.70 -3.90 4.21
CA SER A 14 -1.87 -4.98 3.25
C SER A 14 -0.64 -5.17 2.35
N VAL A 15 0.07 -4.10 1.97
CA VAL A 15 1.31 -4.21 1.19
C VAL A 15 2.38 -4.93 2.01
N ARG A 16 2.58 -4.51 3.26
CA ARG A 16 3.59 -5.08 4.16
C ARG A 16 3.27 -6.53 4.51
N ILE A 17 2.02 -6.79 4.89
CA ILE A 17 1.53 -8.14 5.22
C ILE A 17 1.65 -9.08 4.02
N ALA A 18 1.25 -8.67 2.81
CA ALA A 18 1.35 -9.50 1.61
C ALA A 18 2.80 -10.00 1.37
N LEU A 19 3.78 -9.12 1.52
CA LEU A 19 5.19 -9.43 1.30
C LEU A 19 5.75 -10.31 2.41
N TRP A 20 5.51 -9.96 3.68
CA TRP A 20 6.00 -10.73 4.83
C TRP A 20 5.37 -12.11 4.94
N VAL A 21 4.06 -12.23 4.76
CA VAL A 21 3.36 -13.51 4.84
C VAL A 21 3.80 -14.43 3.70
N THR A 22 3.96 -13.90 2.49
CA THR A 22 4.52 -14.69 1.38
C THR A 22 5.96 -15.13 1.67
N SER A 23 6.78 -14.26 2.26
CA SER A 23 8.15 -14.64 2.68
C SER A 23 8.11 -15.75 3.73
N ALA A 24 7.31 -15.59 4.78
CA ALA A 24 7.17 -16.56 5.86
C ALA A 24 6.69 -17.93 5.38
N TRP A 25 5.71 -17.97 4.47
CA TRP A 25 5.27 -19.23 3.84
C TRP A 25 6.39 -19.90 3.03
N THR A 26 7.29 -19.11 2.44
CA THR A 26 8.40 -19.63 1.64
C THR A 26 9.56 -20.12 2.52
N THR A 27 9.85 -19.43 3.62
CA THR A 27 10.96 -19.75 4.54
C THR A 27 10.55 -20.72 5.66
N GLY A 28 9.25 -20.93 5.88
CA GLY A 28 8.71 -21.75 6.96
C GLY A 28 8.63 -21.02 8.30
N GLU A 29 8.64 -19.69 8.31
CA GLU A 29 8.40 -18.87 9.50
C GLU A 29 6.90 -18.83 9.86
N SER A 30 6.58 -18.46 11.11
CA SER A 30 5.19 -18.38 11.56
C SER A 30 4.51 -17.09 11.10
N LEU A 31 3.18 -17.13 11.02
CA LEU A 31 2.37 -15.96 10.69
C LEU A 31 2.56 -14.83 11.73
N GLU A 32 2.71 -15.17 13.01
CA GLU A 32 2.92 -14.18 14.07
C GLU A 32 4.22 -13.39 13.86
N SER A 33 5.32 -14.06 13.52
CA SER A 33 6.60 -13.41 13.22
C SER A 33 6.49 -12.47 12.02
N ALA A 34 5.75 -12.90 10.99
CA ALA A 34 5.46 -12.09 9.81
C ALA A 34 4.64 -10.84 10.16
N ILE A 35 3.63 -10.96 11.03
CA ILE A 35 2.79 -9.84 11.48
C ILE A 35 3.60 -8.85 12.30
N GLU A 36 4.37 -9.33 13.28
CA GLU A 36 5.24 -8.48 14.12
C GLU A 36 6.26 -7.70 13.28
N SER A 37 6.80 -8.34 12.24
CA SER A 37 7.74 -7.71 11.32
C SER A 37 7.07 -6.75 10.34
N ALA A 38 5.83 -7.02 9.92
CA ALA A 38 5.09 -6.21 8.97
C ALA A 38 4.48 -4.95 9.60
N LEU A 39 4.01 -5.02 10.84
CA LEU A 39 3.21 -3.97 11.50
C LEU A 39 3.83 -3.48 12.82
N PRO A 40 5.09 -2.99 12.84
CA PRO A 40 5.76 -2.52 14.06
C PRO A 40 5.13 -1.26 14.70
N ASP A 41 4.24 -0.61 13.95
CA ASP A 41 3.49 0.62 14.17
C ASP A 41 2.06 0.38 14.67
N ILE A 42 1.57 -0.86 14.64
CA ILE A 42 0.21 -1.22 15.08
C ILE A 42 0.26 -1.88 16.45
N ASP A 43 -0.45 -1.33 17.43
CA ASP A 43 -0.42 -1.83 18.81
C ASP A 43 -1.18 -3.15 19.00
N ALA A 44 -2.21 -3.40 18.18
CA ALA A 44 -3.01 -4.61 18.25
C ALA A 44 -3.52 -5.06 16.87
N VAL A 45 -3.45 -6.36 16.59
CA VAL A 45 -4.02 -6.96 15.38
C VAL A 45 -5.17 -7.89 15.76
N GLY A 46 -6.29 -7.74 15.08
CA GLY A 46 -7.48 -8.56 15.25
C GLY A 46 -7.28 -9.98 14.75
N SER A 47 -7.96 -10.95 15.38
CA SER A 47 -7.81 -12.38 15.08
C SER A 47 -8.23 -12.78 13.66
N GLY A 48 -8.95 -11.92 12.94
CA GLY A 48 -9.32 -12.15 11.54
C GLY A 48 -8.11 -12.35 10.62
N ILE A 49 -6.93 -11.84 11.00
CA ILE A 49 -5.69 -12.06 10.24
C ILE A 49 -5.32 -13.54 10.12
N HIS A 50 -5.73 -14.40 11.07
CA HIS A 50 -5.47 -15.84 11.03
C HIS A 50 -6.25 -16.58 9.92
N THR A 51 -7.13 -15.89 9.19
CA THR A 51 -7.62 -16.40 7.90
C THR A 51 -6.47 -16.69 6.93
N LEU A 52 -5.32 -16.03 7.06
CA LEU A 52 -4.12 -16.32 6.26
C LEU A 52 -3.57 -17.73 6.51
N ASP A 53 -3.59 -18.23 7.76
CA ASP A 53 -3.19 -19.63 8.05
C ASP A 53 -4.10 -20.62 7.33
N LEU A 54 -5.42 -20.36 7.35
CA LEU A 54 -6.39 -21.18 6.64
C LEU A 54 -6.13 -21.17 5.12
N TRP A 55 -5.84 -20.01 4.53
CA TRP A 55 -5.51 -19.93 3.10
C TRP A 55 -4.27 -20.75 2.76
N HIS A 56 -3.23 -20.66 3.59
CA HIS A 56 -2.00 -21.44 3.41
C HIS A 56 -2.26 -22.95 3.49
N ASP A 57 -3.06 -23.39 4.47
CA ASP A 57 -3.45 -24.80 4.66
C ASP A 57 -4.28 -25.34 3.47
N LEU A 58 -5.08 -24.48 2.86
CA LEU A 58 -5.83 -24.79 1.63
C LEU A 58 -4.97 -24.77 0.36
N GLY A 59 -3.68 -24.46 0.49
CA GLY A 59 -2.71 -24.57 -0.58
C GLY A 59 -2.28 -23.25 -1.20
N GLU A 60 -2.73 -22.10 -0.67
CA GLU A 60 -2.18 -20.83 -1.14
C GLU A 60 -0.72 -20.67 -0.78
N ARG A 61 0.01 -20.02 -1.68
CA ARG A 61 1.46 -19.80 -1.56
C ARG A 61 1.87 -18.36 -1.74
N THR A 62 0.93 -17.50 -2.13
CA THR A 62 1.13 -16.05 -2.29
C THR A 62 -0.09 -15.31 -1.80
N VAL A 63 0.12 -14.15 -1.19
CA VAL A 63 -0.95 -13.19 -0.91
C VAL A 63 -0.72 -11.96 -1.79
N LEU A 64 -1.68 -11.61 -2.63
CA LEU A 64 -1.61 -10.38 -3.43
C LEU A 64 -2.26 -9.22 -2.68
N VAL A 65 -1.98 -8.00 -3.12
CA VAL A 65 -2.57 -6.76 -2.61
C VAL A 65 -3.35 -6.05 -3.70
N ALA A 66 -4.42 -5.37 -3.30
CA ALA A 66 -5.09 -4.34 -4.09
C ALA A 66 -5.26 -3.07 -3.25
N LEU A 67 -5.12 -1.91 -3.88
CA LEU A 67 -5.36 -0.58 -3.30
C LEU A 67 -6.47 0.10 -4.10
N PRO A 68 -7.75 -0.28 -3.90
CA PRO A 68 -8.85 0.40 -4.56
C PRO A 68 -9.06 1.78 -3.95
N THR A 69 -9.56 2.72 -4.74
CA THR A 69 -10.01 4.02 -4.25
C THR A 69 -11.39 4.37 -4.81
N SER A 70 -12.03 5.38 -4.26
CA SER A 70 -13.30 5.88 -4.77
C SER A 70 -13.13 6.32 -6.23
N GLY A 71 -13.89 5.67 -7.12
CA GLY A 71 -13.82 5.91 -8.57
C GLY A 71 -12.78 5.10 -9.34
N ASP A 72 -11.94 4.30 -8.66
CA ASP A 72 -11.01 3.37 -9.29
C ASP A 72 -10.89 2.06 -8.51
N THR A 73 -11.59 1.04 -8.99
CA THR A 73 -11.60 -0.32 -8.42
C THR A 73 -10.89 -1.33 -9.32
N THR A 74 -10.04 -0.85 -10.26
CA THR A 74 -9.42 -1.70 -11.28
C THR A 74 -8.47 -2.77 -10.72
N SER A 75 -7.93 -2.55 -9.53
CA SER A 75 -7.08 -3.49 -8.80
C SER A 75 -7.87 -4.65 -8.16
N LEU A 76 -9.18 -4.50 -7.94
CA LEU A 76 -10.00 -5.52 -7.31
C LEU A 76 -10.41 -6.63 -8.30
N PRO A 77 -10.33 -7.91 -7.88
CA PRO A 77 -11.06 -8.97 -8.54
C PRO A 77 -12.57 -8.70 -8.48
N ARG A 78 -13.33 -9.34 -9.36
CA ARG A 78 -14.79 -9.25 -9.31
C ARG A 78 -15.27 -9.81 -7.98
N CYS A 79 -16.11 -9.06 -7.28
CA CYS A 79 -16.61 -9.41 -5.97
C CYS A 79 -18.01 -8.84 -5.77
N GLN A 80 -18.68 -9.31 -4.70
CA GLN A 80 -19.99 -8.81 -4.30
C GLN A 80 -19.91 -7.33 -3.89
N ALA A 81 -21.06 -6.64 -3.86
CA ALA A 81 -21.11 -5.21 -3.57
C ALA A 81 -20.53 -4.87 -2.19
N GLU A 82 -20.90 -5.65 -1.17
CA GLU A 82 -20.43 -5.47 0.22
C GLU A 82 -18.90 -5.56 0.33
N ALA A 83 -18.29 -6.58 -0.29
CA ALA A 83 -16.84 -6.76 -0.30
C ALA A 83 -16.12 -5.58 -0.99
N ARG A 84 -16.71 -5.08 -2.08
CA ARG A 84 -16.17 -3.94 -2.82
C ARG A 84 -16.28 -2.64 -2.04
N GLU A 85 -17.42 -2.41 -1.39
CA GLU A 85 -17.65 -1.25 -0.54
C GLU A 85 -16.65 -1.23 0.62
N ALA A 86 -16.51 -2.36 1.32
CA ALA A 86 -15.53 -2.51 2.40
C ALA A 86 -14.10 -2.26 1.92
N ALA A 87 -13.69 -2.85 0.80
CA ALA A 87 -12.33 -2.66 0.28
C ALA A 87 -12.08 -1.21 -0.18
N VAL A 88 -13.07 -0.54 -0.78
CA VAL A 88 -12.96 0.88 -1.16
C VAL A 88 -12.93 1.79 0.05
N GLU A 89 -13.69 1.49 1.10
CA GLU A 89 -13.67 2.24 2.36
C GLU A 89 -12.32 2.10 3.08
N ALA A 90 -11.75 0.89 3.09
CA ALA A 90 -10.42 0.64 3.64
C ALA A 90 -9.28 1.21 2.78
N GLU A 91 -9.53 1.48 1.49
CA GLU A 91 -8.53 1.81 0.46
C GLU A 91 -7.42 0.75 0.25
N GLU A 92 -7.58 -0.43 0.85
CA GLU A 92 -6.65 -1.54 0.72
C GLU A 92 -7.33 -2.89 1.02
N CYS A 93 -6.84 -3.96 0.39
CA CYS A 93 -7.16 -5.33 0.79
C CYS A 93 -6.08 -6.33 0.34
N LEU A 94 -6.07 -7.49 1.00
CA LEU A 94 -5.33 -8.68 0.58
C LEU A 94 -6.20 -9.57 -0.30
N ILE A 95 -5.57 -10.36 -1.16
CA ILE A 95 -6.22 -11.29 -2.07
C ILE A 95 -5.54 -12.66 -2.00
N ALA A 96 -6.32 -13.71 -1.81
CA ALA A 96 -5.93 -15.10 -2.08
C ALA A 96 -6.23 -15.43 -3.56
N PRO A 97 -5.24 -15.43 -4.45
CA PRO A 97 -5.48 -15.44 -5.89
C PRO A 97 -6.12 -16.73 -6.41
N GLY A 98 -5.71 -17.89 -5.91
CA GLY A 98 -6.24 -19.20 -6.29
C GLY A 98 -7.56 -19.55 -5.60
N LEU A 99 -7.77 -19.09 -4.37
CA LEU A 99 -8.99 -19.33 -3.61
C LEU A 99 -10.13 -18.39 -4.00
N GLY A 100 -9.84 -17.19 -4.52
CA GLY A 100 -10.86 -16.18 -4.77
C GLY A 100 -11.41 -15.62 -3.45
N ALA A 101 -10.52 -15.17 -2.57
CA ALA A 101 -10.91 -14.55 -1.31
C ALA A 101 -10.20 -13.22 -1.11
N LEU A 102 -10.85 -12.31 -0.38
CA LEU A 102 -10.34 -11.02 0.04
C LEU A 102 -10.21 -11.00 1.56
N LEU A 103 -9.23 -10.26 2.06
CA LEU A 103 -9.15 -9.89 3.47
C LEU A 103 -9.00 -8.37 3.53
N VAL A 104 -10.00 -7.70 4.10
CA VAL A 104 -10.09 -6.25 4.14
C VAL A 104 -9.79 -5.77 5.56
N PRO A 105 -8.85 -4.85 5.76
CA PRO A 105 -8.56 -4.32 7.08
C PRO A 105 -9.57 -3.25 7.51
N THR A 106 -9.66 -3.03 8.81
CA THR A 106 -10.38 -1.91 9.41
C THR A 106 -9.55 -1.39 10.57
N LEU A 107 -9.09 -0.13 10.44
CA LEU A 107 -8.29 0.53 11.46
C LEU A 107 -9.22 1.22 12.48
N SER A 108 -8.94 1.01 13.76
CA SER A 108 -9.63 1.67 14.86
C SER A 108 -8.63 2.16 15.90
N THR A 109 -8.99 3.20 16.64
CA THR A 109 -8.20 3.69 17.78
C THR A 109 -8.87 3.27 19.08
N PHE A 110 -8.07 2.90 20.08
CA PHE A 110 -8.54 2.55 21.41
C PHE A 110 -7.79 3.34 22.48
N GLY A 111 -8.43 3.56 23.62
CA GLY A 111 -7.90 4.39 24.70
C GLY A 111 -9.01 4.91 25.59
N ALA A 112 -8.66 5.57 26.69
CA ALA A 112 -9.65 6.23 27.53
C ALA A 112 -10.35 7.37 26.74
N PRO A 113 -11.63 7.70 27.03
CA PRO A 113 -12.29 8.83 26.39
C PRO A 113 -11.50 10.13 26.57
N GLY A 114 -11.10 10.77 25.46
CA GLY A 114 -10.29 11.99 25.46
C GLY A 114 -8.79 11.78 25.67
N ALA A 115 -8.31 10.53 25.68
CA ALA A 115 -6.88 10.23 25.66
C ALA A 115 -6.23 10.75 24.37
N THR A 116 -4.99 11.23 24.48
CA THR A 116 -4.15 11.67 23.35
C THR A 116 -2.72 11.23 23.62
N GLY A 117 -1.96 10.98 22.54
CA GLY A 117 -0.56 10.56 22.65
C GLY A 117 -0.41 9.14 23.21
N PRO A 118 0.40 8.91 24.25
CA PRO A 118 0.76 7.55 24.69
C PRO A 118 -0.39 6.76 25.34
N ASP A 119 -1.52 7.40 25.63
CA ASP A 119 -2.70 6.77 26.23
C ASP A 119 -3.73 6.30 25.16
N THR A 120 -3.39 6.45 23.88
CA THR A 120 -4.14 5.91 22.73
C THR A 120 -3.30 4.86 22.01
N GLY A 121 -3.96 3.82 21.50
CA GLY A 121 -3.34 2.82 20.65
C GLY A 121 -4.14 2.55 19.38
N THR A 122 -3.48 1.92 18.40
CA THR A 122 -4.06 1.57 17.09
C THR A 122 -4.34 0.08 17.00
N ARG A 123 -5.51 -0.27 16.48
CA ARG A 123 -5.94 -1.66 16.27
C ARG A 123 -6.36 -1.87 14.82
N LEU A 124 -5.83 -2.93 14.22
CA LEU A 124 -6.18 -3.34 12.86
C LEU A 124 -6.95 -4.66 12.89
N ASP A 125 -8.25 -4.61 12.63
CA ASP A 125 -9.10 -5.79 12.47
C ASP A 125 -9.19 -6.19 10.99
N TRP A 126 -9.51 -7.45 10.72
CA TRP A 126 -9.55 -8.00 9.36
C TRP A 126 -10.83 -8.79 9.12
N THR A 127 -11.46 -8.56 7.98
CA THR A 127 -12.71 -9.23 7.59
C THR A 127 -12.54 -9.92 6.25
N ALA A 128 -12.92 -11.20 6.19
CA ALA A 128 -12.82 -12.01 4.99
C ALA A 128 -14.07 -11.88 4.10
N TYR A 129 -13.87 -11.82 2.80
CA TYR A 129 -14.93 -11.79 1.79
C TYR A 129 -14.59 -12.70 0.61
N ASP A 130 -15.60 -13.08 -0.18
CA ASP A 130 -15.41 -13.85 -1.41
C ASP A 130 -15.19 -12.94 -2.64
N CYS A 131 -14.36 -13.41 -3.57
CA CYS A 131 -14.18 -12.80 -4.89
C CYS A 131 -13.93 -13.87 -5.98
N ASP A 132 -13.90 -13.45 -7.23
CA ASP A 132 -13.47 -14.30 -8.32
C ASP A 132 -11.96 -14.55 -8.22
N PRO A 133 -11.47 -15.78 -8.47
CA PRO A 133 -10.04 -16.06 -8.53
C PRO A 133 -9.29 -15.15 -9.52
N VAL A 134 -8.04 -14.83 -9.19
CA VAL A 134 -7.17 -14.01 -10.03
C VAL A 134 -6.51 -14.88 -11.09
N PRO A 135 -6.66 -14.57 -12.40
CA PRO A 135 -6.01 -15.35 -13.44
C PRO A 135 -4.47 -15.31 -13.30
N THR A 136 -3.82 -16.48 -13.28
CA THR A 136 -2.36 -16.62 -13.09
C THR A 136 -1.55 -15.76 -14.06
N HIS A 137 -1.96 -15.70 -15.33
CA HIS A 137 -1.29 -14.91 -16.35
C HIS A 137 -1.23 -13.40 -16.04
N ARG A 138 -2.15 -12.87 -15.22
CA ARG A 138 -2.10 -11.46 -14.79
C ARG A 138 -0.98 -11.22 -13.80
N VAL A 139 -0.76 -12.16 -12.89
CA VAL A 139 0.31 -12.11 -11.88
C VAL A 139 1.67 -12.30 -12.57
N GLU A 140 1.76 -13.25 -13.50
CA GLU A 140 2.98 -13.52 -14.27
C GLU A 140 3.38 -12.38 -15.21
N ALA A 141 2.42 -11.57 -15.67
CA ALA A 141 2.66 -10.44 -16.55
C ALA A 141 3.23 -9.20 -15.83
N LEU A 142 3.27 -9.19 -14.50
CA LEU A 142 3.77 -8.04 -13.75
C LEU A 142 5.29 -7.88 -13.93
N ASP A 143 5.71 -6.76 -14.51
CA ASP A 143 7.12 -6.38 -14.61
C ASP A 143 7.39 -5.08 -13.82
N PRO A 144 8.12 -5.15 -12.69
CA PRO A 144 8.49 -3.97 -11.93
C PRO A 144 9.27 -2.93 -12.74
N ARG A 145 9.97 -3.32 -13.83
CA ARG A 145 10.68 -2.35 -14.70
C ARG A 145 9.67 -1.48 -15.42
N GLU A 146 8.60 -2.07 -15.92
CA GLU A 146 7.57 -1.37 -16.65
C GLU A 146 6.81 -0.44 -15.71
N SER A 147 6.43 -0.90 -14.51
CA SER A 147 5.77 -0.07 -13.51
C SER A 147 6.62 1.13 -13.10
N ILE A 148 7.93 0.95 -12.86
CA ILE A 148 8.85 2.08 -12.60
C ILE A 148 8.90 3.02 -13.80
N ARG A 149 9.11 2.49 -15.01
CA ARG A 149 9.23 3.31 -16.23
C ARG A 149 7.99 4.17 -16.45
N MET A 150 6.81 3.57 -16.32
CA MET A 150 5.54 4.28 -16.45
C MET A 150 5.40 5.34 -15.37
N LEU A 151 5.64 5.00 -14.10
CA LEU A 151 5.56 5.95 -12.99
C LEU A 151 6.53 7.13 -13.19
N THR A 152 7.80 6.87 -13.54
CA THR A 152 8.78 7.94 -13.79
C THR A 152 8.34 8.86 -14.92
N THR A 153 7.81 8.30 -16.02
CA THR A 153 7.32 9.10 -17.16
C THR A 153 6.18 10.00 -16.72
N THR A 154 5.17 9.45 -16.04
CA THR A 154 4.01 10.20 -15.57
C THR A 154 4.38 11.26 -14.53
N VAL A 155 5.28 10.95 -13.60
CA VAL A 155 5.76 11.90 -12.59
C VAL A 155 6.40 13.11 -13.26
N LEU A 156 7.29 12.89 -14.24
CA LEU A 156 7.94 13.99 -14.96
C LEU A 156 6.91 14.86 -15.70
N GLU A 157 5.98 14.24 -16.42
CA GLU A 157 4.92 14.97 -17.13
C GLU A 157 4.00 15.76 -16.20
N MET A 158 3.67 15.23 -15.02
CA MET A 158 2.82 15.90 -14.03
C MET A 158 3.57 17.00 -13.29
N THR A 159 4.87 16.81 -13.00
CA THR A 159 5.73 17.88 -12.44
C THR A 159 5.81 19.06 -13.39
N ASP A 160 6.04 18.83 -14.69
CA ASP A 160 6.06 19.89 -15.69
C ASP A 160 4.73 20.65 -15.76
N GLN A 161 3.60 19.94 -15.65
CA GLN A 161 2.26 20.55 -15.61
C GLN A 161 2.00 21.36 -14.34
N LEU A 162 2.43 20.85 -13.18
CA LEU A 162 2.31 21.54 -11.90
C LEU A 162 3.16 22.82 -11.88
N ASP A 163 4.39 22.76 -12.40
CA ASP A 163 5.28 23.93 -12.51
C ASP A 163 4.70 25.00 -13.45
N ALA A 164 4.08 24.59 -14.56
CA ALA A 164 3.46 25.51 -15.50
C ALA A 164 2.23 26.25 -14.91
N LEU A 165 1.51 25.64 -13.96
CA LEU A 165 0.39 26.27 -13.26
C LEU A 165 0.84 27.33 -12.24
N GLY A 166 2.08 27.24 -11.76
CA GLY A 166 2.66 28.16 -10.79
C GLY A 166 2.15 28.01 -9.35
N GLY A 167 2.82 28.71 -8.43
CA GLY A 167 2.64 28.56 -6.97
C GLY A 167 3.68 27.63 -6.34
N GLN A 168 3.57 27.39 -5.03
CA GLN A 168 4.33 26.32 -4.36
C GLN A 168 3.41 25.10 -4.21
N PRO A 169 3.51 24.09 -5.10
CA PRO A 169 2.66 22.89 -5.01
C PRO A 169 3.02 22.01 -3.80
N PHE A 170 4.24 22.18 -3.28
CA PHE A 170 4.76 21.48 -2.12
C PHE A 170 5.44 22.50 -1.21
N ASP A 171 5.22 22.40 0.09
CA ASP A 171 6.26 22.84 1.02
C ASP A 171 7.40 21.83 0.91
N ALA A 172 8.53 22.24 0.33
CA ALA A 172 9.68 21.37 0.12
C ALA A 172 10.25 20.82 1.44
N VAL A 173 10.02 21.52 2.56
CA VAL A 173 10.38 21.04 3.89
C VAL A 173 9.42 19.92 4.30
N SER A 174 8.11 20.16 4.28
CA SER A 174 7.12 19.13 4.62
C SER A 174 7.18 17.91 3.71
N ALA A 175 7.39 18.08 2.40
CA ALA A 175 7.51 16.97 1.47
C ALA A 175 8.77 16.12 1.74
N ARG A 176 9.86 16.76 2.15
CA ARG A 176 11.12 16.08 2.48
C ARG A 176 11.09 15.42 3.85
N GLU A 177 10.37 16.01 4.81
CA GLU A 177 10.08 15.41 6.12
C GLU A 177 9.10 14.24 6.00
N ALA A 178 8.14 14.31 5.08
CA ALA A 178 7.22 13.22 4.76
C ALA A 178 7.90 12.06 4.03
N MET A 179 9.11 12.25 3.46
CA MET A 179 9.81 11.13 2.83
C MET A 179 10.35 10.17 3.91
N PRO A 180 9.98 8.88 3.84
CA PRO A 180 10.39 7.91 4.85
C PRO A 180 11.87 7.59 4.75
N ARG A 181 12.46 7.23 5.89
CA ARG A 181 13.88 6.85 5.96
C ARG A 181 14.12 5.51 5.24
N PRO A 182 15.29 5.28 4.63
CA PRO A 182 15.66 3.97 4.11
C PRO A 182 15.54 2.89 5.20
N GLY A 183 14.78 1.82 4.93
CA GLY A 183 14.51 0.74 5.88
C GLY A 183 13.34 0.99 6.85
N ALA A 184 12.67 2.14 6.78
CA ALA A 184 11.55 2.48 7.67
C ALA A 184 10.24 1.73 7.37
N TRP A 185 10.20 0.98 6.26
CA TRP A 185 8.97 0.42 5.71
C TRP A 185 8.66 -1.00 6.10
N ALA A 186 9.50 -1.57 6.97
CA ALA A 186 9.27 -2.89 7.53
C ALA A 186 8.99 -3.92 6.42
N LEU A 187 9.91 -4.00 5.45
CA LEU A 187 9.81 -4.90 4.29
C LEU A 187 10.79 -6.08 4.44
N PRO A 188 10.47 -7.29 3.92
CA PRO A 188 11.37 -8.44 3.98
C PRO A 188 12.71 -8.20 3.27
N ASP A 189 13.78 -8.74 3.84
CA ASP A 189 15.15 -8.62 3.29
C ASP A 189 15.32 -9.44 2.00
N GLU A 190 14.49 -10.45 1.77
CA GLU A 190 14.53 -11.33 0.60
C GLU A 190 14.00 -10.64 -0.67
N LEU A 191 13.41 -9.45 -0.54
CA LEU A 191 12.84 -8.76 -1.69
C LEU A 191 13.90 -8.42 -2.74
N PRO A 192 13.63 -8.73 -4.03
CA PRO A 192 14.52 -8.31 -5.09
C PRO A 192 14.69 -6.78 -5.05
N GLY A 193 15.95 -6.32 -5.06
CA GLY A 193 16.23 -4.88 -4.94
C GLY A 193 15.55 -3.99 -5.99
N GLN A 194 15.13 -4.56 -7.11
CA GLN A 194 14.32 -3.85 -8.10
C GLN A 194 12.85 -3.66 -7.66
N ALA A 195 12.22 -4.69 -7.09
CA ALA A 195 10.87 -4.60 -6.53
C ALA A 195 10.86 -3.64 -5.33
N LEU A 196 11.87 -3.75 -4.45
CA LEU A 196 12.07 -2.81 -3.35
C LEU A 196 12.14 -1.37 -3.84
N ARG A 197 13.00 -1.06 -4.83
CA ARG A 197 13.07 0.29 -5.41
C ARG A 197 11.75 0.77 -6.01
N ALA A 198 11.00 -0.12 -6.67
CA ALA A 198 9.72 0.22 -7.28
C ALA A 198 8.68 0.58 -6.21
N ILE A 199 8.56 -0.25 -5.17
CA ILE A 199 7.72 -0.01 -3.99
C ILE A 199 8.14 1.31 -3.34
N THR A 200 9.45 1.50 -3.10
CA THR A 200 10.03 2.74 -2.53
C THR A 200 9.69 3.99 -3.28
N PHE A 201 9.81 3.95 -4.60
CA PHE A 201 9.51 5.11 -5.40
C PHE A 201 7.99 5.38 -5.46
N ALA A 202 7.17 4.35 -5.68
CA ALA A 202 5.73 4.49 -5.79
C ALA A 202 5.08 5.02 -4.51
N ALA A 203 5.41 4.47 -3.35
CA ALA A 203 4.84 4.95 -2.10
C ALA A 203 5.34 6.36 -1.74
N ALA A 204 6.60 6.71 -2.01
CA ALA A 204 7.07 8.08 -1.78
C ALA A 204 6.33 9.12 -2.64
N ILE A 205 6.01 8.80 -3.90
CA ILE A 205 5.21 9.67 -4.76
C ILE A 205 3.76 9.74 -4.27
N SER A 206 3.17 8.62 -3.85
CA SER A 206 1.81 8.61 -3.29
C SER A 206 1.70 9.48 -2.05
N THR A 207 2.65 9.36 -1.11
CA THR A 207 2.79 10.25 0.04
C THR A 207 2.89 11.70 -0.36
N ALA A 208 3.80 12.04 -1.28
CA ALA A 208 4.02 13.43 -1.66
C ALA A 208 2.75 14.02 -2.29
N ALA A 209 2.03 13.24 -3.09
CA ALA A 209 0.74 13.65 -3.65
C ALA A 209 -0.32 13.85 -2.56
N ALA A 210 -0.41 12.95 -1.57
CA ALA A 210 -1.33 13.10 -0.44
C ALA A 210 -1.01 14.35 0.40
N ALA A 211 0.25 14.57 0.76
CA ALA A 211 0.68 15.78 1.46
C ALA A 211 0.36 17.06 0.67
N GLY A 212 0.48 17.03 -0.66
CA GLY A 212 0.07 18.14 -1.52
C GLY A 212 -1.45 18.38 -1.54
N LEU A 213 -2.27 17.34 -1.38
CA LEU A 213 -3.72 17.46 -1.30
C LEU A 213 -4.18 18.05 0.05
N ASP A 214 -3.51 17.67 1.14
CA ASP A 214 -3.79 18.16 2.50
C ASP A 214 -3.18 19.55 2.78
N GLY A 215 -2.24 19.98 1.94
CA GLY A 215 -1.54 21.25 2.07
C GLY A 215 -2.41 22.50 1.80
N PRO A 216 -1.84 23.71 2.04
CA PRO A 216 -2.53 24.97 1.80
C PRO A 216 -3.00 25.15 0.35
N GLN A 217 -4.21 25.67 0.20
CA GLN A 217 -4.88 25.81 -1.10
C GLN A 217 -4.60 27.18 -1.73
N ASP A 218 -3.32 27.49 -1.95
CA ASP A 218 -2.83 28.85 -2.29
C ASP A 218 -2.77 29.11 -3.80
N GLY A 219 -3.75 28.62 -4.56
CA GLY A 219 -3.87 28.89 -5.99
C GLY A 219 -4.15 30.37 -6.27
N PRO A 220 -3.58 30.95 -7.36
CA PRO A 220 -3.83 32.34 -7.72
C PRO A 220 -5.31 32.61 -8.06
N ASP A 221 -6.01 31.59 -8.53
CA ASP A 221 -7.46 31.58 -8.74
C ASP A 221 -8.03 30.17 -8.52
N GLY A 222 -9.37 30.08 -8.46
CA GLY A 222 -10.08 28.83 -8.21
C GLY A 222 -9.93 27.78 -9.32
N TRP A 223 -9.70 28.20 -10.58
CA TRP A 223 -9.49 27.26 -11.69
C TRP A 223 -8.13 26.57 -11.57
N THR A 224 -7.09 27.36 -11.29
CA THR A 224 -5.72 26.89 -11.09
C THR A 224 -5.65 25.96 -9.88
N GLN A 225 -6.35 26.31 -8.80
CA GLN A 225 -6.43 25.46 -7.61
C GLN A 225 -7.11 24.13 -7.92
N GLN A 226 -8.26 24.14 -8.60
CA GLN A 226 -8.96 22.91 -8.95
C GLN A 226 -8.11 22.02 -9.86
N ARG A 227 -7.48 22.60 -10.88
CA ARG A 227 -6.62 21.87 -11.81
C ARG A 227 -5.43 21.21 -11.10
N ARG A 228 -4.85 21.89 -10.11
CA ARG A 228 -3.77 21.36 -9.27
C ARG A 228 -4.25 20.14 -8.46
N LEU A 229 -5.40 20.25 -7.80
CA LEU A 229 -5.96 19.14 -7.04
C LEU A 229 -6.26 17.93 -7.93
N ASP A 230 -6.76 18.14 -9.15
CA ASP A 230 -7.01 17.07 -10.10
C ASP A 230 -5.70 16.36 -10.52
N LEU A 231 -4.64 17.13 -10.80
CA LEU A 231 -3.32 16.56 -11.09
C LEU A 231 -2.74 15.77 -9.93
N LEU A 232 -2.86 16.25 -8.68
CA LEU A 232 -2.37 15.54 -7.51
C LEU A 232 -3.16 14.25 -7.24
N ARG A 233 -4.49 14.26 -7.44
CA ARG A 233 -5.32 13.05 -7.36
C ARG A 233 -4.93 12.02 -8.42
N ASP A 234 -4.69 12.47 -9.66
CA ASP A 234 -4.26 11.59 -10.74
C ASP A 234 -2.85 11.04 -10.49
N LEU A 235 -1.93 11.85 -9.96
CA LEU A 235 -0.58 11.42 -9.56
C LEU A 235 -0.65 10.35 -8.47
N ARG A 236 -1.45 10.58 -7.42
CA ARG A 236 -1.67 9.62 -6.33
C ARG A 236 -2.21 8.30 -6.88
N ARG A 237 -3.24 8.34 -7.74
CA ARG A 237 -3.82 7.13 -8.37
C ARG A 237 -2.80 6.34 -9.19
N VAL A 238 -1.96 7.02 -9.97
CA VAL A 238 -0.91 6.36 -10.77
C VAL A 238 0.17 5.75 -9.85
N ALA A 239 0.54 6.45 -8.78
CA ALA A 239 1.49 5.96 -7.79
C ALA A 239 0.97 4.72 -7.04
N GLU A 240 -0.30 4.72 -6.61
CA GLU A 240 -0.95 3.57 -5.96
C GLU A 240 -1.03 2.35 -6.88
N ARG A 241 -1.38 2.54 -8.16
CA ARG A 241 -1.34 1.45 -9.16
C ARG A 241 0.07 0.88 -9.33
N ALA A 242 1.07 1.75 -9.46
CA ALA A 242 2.47 1.33 -9.55
C ALA A 242 2.94 0.60 -8.27
N LEU A 243 2.43 1.01 -7.09
CA LEU A 243 2.70 0.35 -5.82
C LEU A 243 2.10 -1.05 -5.78
N VAL A 244 0.84 -1.21 -6.20
CA VAL A 244 0.16 -2.52 -6.32
C VAL A 244 0.93 -3.46 -7.25
N ASP A 245 1.29 -2.99 -8.45
CA ASP A 245 2.03 -3.79 -9.43
C ASP A 245 3.40 -4.22 -8.89
N ALA A 246 4.13 -3.28 -8.28
CA ALA A 246 5.45 -3.54 -7.71
C ALA A 246 5.39 -4.49 -6.51
N ALA A 247 4.40 -4.34 -5.63
CA ALA A 247 4.20 -5.22 -4.49
C ALA A 247 3.83 -6.64 -4.95
N ASN A 248 2.88 -6.78 -5.86
CA ASN A 248 2.45 -8.09 -6.38
C ASN A 248 3.56 -8.79 -7.18
N ALA A 249 4.38 -8.05 -7.92
CA ALA A 249 5.58 -8.60 -8.54
C ALA A 249 6.65 -9.00 -7.53
N GLY A 250 6.79 -8.25 -6.43
CA GLY A 250 7.63 -8.61 -5.29
C GLY A 250 7.19 -9.92 -4.64
N VAL A 251 5.90 -10.05 -4.34
CA VAL A 251 5.26 -11.28 -3.86
C VAL A 251 5.56 -12.45 -4.79
N ALA A 252 5.33 -12.30 -6.10
CA ALA A 252 5.57 -13.34 -7.07
C ALA A 252 7.04 -13.78 -7.11
N ALA A 253 7.98 -12.84 -6.98
CA ALA A 253 9.41 -13.11 -6.97
C ALA A 253 9.90 -13.77 -5.67
N VAL A 254 9.30 -13.43 -4.52
CA VAL A 254 9.58 -14.07 -3.23
C VAL A 254 9.07 -15.51 -3.22
N ALA A 255 7.84 -15.75 -3.68
CA ALA A 255 7.26 -17.09 -3.74
C ALA A 255 7.95 -18.02 -4.76
N HIS A 256 8.55 -17.45 -5.80
CA HIS A 256 9.29 -18.19 -6.82
C HIS A 256 10.73 -17.64 -6.94
N PRO A 257 11.58 -17.85 -5.92
CA PRO A 257 12.95 -17.39 -5.97
C PRO A 257 13.60 -18.03 -7.19
N ARG A 258 14.07 -17.21 -8.14
CA ARG A 258 14.80 -17.72 -9.29
C ARG A 258 16.03 -18.45 -8.75
N THR A 259 16.02 -19.78 -8.82
CA THR A 259 17.19 -20.59 -8.54
C THR A 259 18.22 -20.24 -9.61
N SER A 260 19.23 -19.44 -9.25
CA SER A 260 20.39 -19.24 -10.11
C SER A 260 21.05 -20.59 -10.32
N ARG A 261 20.96 -21.12 -11.55
CA ARG A 261 21.90 -22.13 -12.05
C ARG A 261 23.08 -21.44 -12.70
#